data_AF-A0AAJ1AV72-F1
#
_entry.id   AF-A0AAJ1AV72-F1
#
_cell.length_a   1.000
_cell.length_b   1.000
_cell.length_c   1.000
_cell.angle_alpha   90.00
_cell.angle_beta   90.00
_cell.angle_gamma   90.00
#
_symmetry.space_group_name_H-M   'P 1'
#
loop_
_entity.id
_entity.type
_entity.pdbx_description
1 polymer ?
#
loop_
_entity_poly.entity_id
_entity_poly.type
_entity_poly.pdbx_seq_one_letter_code
_entity_poly.pdbx_strand_id
1 'polypeptide(L)' 'MRLRRAAKGIVRKGKKPSVYRIGFNDGDETELTANGINELEKLWLSLYLEFECEPDSVDYVERVGCEEED' A
#
# COMPACT_ATOMS: atom_id res chain seq x y z
N MET A 1 5.08 5.70 9.99
CA MET A 1 6.07 5.86 8.89
C MET A 1 5.37 6.29 7.60
N ARG A 2 6.06 6.93 6.63
CA ARG A 2 5.46 7.16 5.28
C ARG A 2 5.40 5.86 4.47
N LEU A 3 4.30 5.65 3.73
CA LEU A 3 4.10 4.50 2.84
C LEU A 3 5.32 4.23 1.95
N ARG A 4 5.86 5.26 1.27
CA ARG A 4 7.01 5.12 0.35
C ARG A 4 8.25 4.51 1.00
N ARG A 5 8.40 4.72 2.31
CA ARG A 5 9.53 4.24 3.09
C ARG A 5 9.29 2.79 3.54
N ALA A 6 8.08 2.47 4.00
CA ALA A 6 7.68 1.11 4.37
C ALA A 6 7.66 0.16 3.16
N ALA A 7 7.18 0.63 2.01
CA ALA A 7 7.12 -0.11 0.76
C ALA A 7 8.48 -0.26 0.04
N LYS A 8 9.54 0.40 0.53
CA LYS A 8 10.83 0.44 -0.16
C LYS A 8 11.43 -0.96 -0.26
N GLY A 9 11.58 -1.47 -1.49
CA GLY A 9 12.14 -2.79 -1.76
C GLY A 9 11.12 -3.92 -1.80
N ILE A 10 9.90 -3.68 -1.28
CA ILE A 10 8.76 -4.59 -1.27
C ILE A 10 7.94 -4.37 -2.55
N VAL A 11 7.50 -3.13 -2.75
CA VAL A 11 6.72 -2.75 -3.93
C VAL A 11 7.64 -2.66 -5.12
N ARG A 12 7.38 -3.49 -6.12
CA ARG A 12 8.13 -3.52 -7.38
C ARG A 12 7.16 -3.35 -8.53
N LYS A 13 7.58 -2.58 -9.54
CA LYS A 13 6.83 -2.46 -10.78
C LYS A 13 6.98 -3.76 -11.55
N GLY A 14 5.85 -4.39 -11.88
CA GLY A 14 5.81 -5.69 -12.54
C GLY A 14 5.00 -5.65 -13.83
N LYS A 15 4.86 -6.81 -14.47
CA LYS A 15 3.94 -6.98 -15.60
C LYS A 15 2.48 -6.87 -15.18
N LYS A 16 2.16 -7.29 -13.95
CA LYS A 16 0.81 -7.27 -13.37
C LYS A 16 0.80 -6.46 -12.08
N PRO A 17 -0.33 -5.80 -11.75
CA PRO A 17 -0.52 -5.21 -10.43
C PRO A 17 -0.43 -6.30 -9.36
N SER A 18 0.07 -5.90 -8.19
CA SER A 18 0.14 -6.77 -7.02
C SER A 18 -0.71 -6.17 -5.91
N VAL A 19 -1.26 -7.05 -5.09
CA VAL A 19 -2.01 -6.67 -3.90
C VAL A 19 -1.01 -6.45 -2.78
N TYR A 20 -1.08 -5.28 -2.15
CA TYR A 20 -0.26 -4.89 -1.03
C TYR A 20 -1.13 -4.63 0.18
N ARG A 21 -0.79 -5.25 1.31
CA ARG A 21 -1.40 -4.96 2.59
C ARG A 21 -0.62 -3.88 3.29
N ILE A 22 -1.31 -2.86 3.76
CA ILE A 22 -0.75 -1.71 4.46
C ILE A 22 -1.32 -1.74 5.86
N GLY A 23 -0.45 -1.96 6.85
CA GLY A 23 -0.78 -1.76 8.25
C GLY A 23 -0.63 -0.28 8.60
N PHE A 24 -1.63 0.30 9.24
CA PHE A 24 -1.63 1.70 9.67
C PHE A 24 -2.35 1.87 11.01
N ASN A 25 -2.17 3.04 11.64
CA ASN A 25 -2.89 3.42 12.85
C ASN A 25 -2.73 2.41 14.01
N ASP A 26 -1.57 1.78 14.15
CA ASP A 26 -1.23 0.87 15.25
C ASP A 26 -2.17 -0.36 15.38
N GLY A 27 -2.77 -0.81 14.27
CA GLY A 27 -3.59 -2.03 14.26
C GLY A 27 -4.58 -2.17 13.12
N ASP A 28 -4.85 -1.10 12.37
CA ASP A 28 -5.71 -1.15 11.19
C ASP A 28 -4.93 -1.67 9.97
N GLU A 29 -5.62 -2.34 9.05
CA GLU A 29 -5.03 -2.87 7.83
C GLU A 29 -5.93 -2.55 6.63
N THR A 30 -5.31 -2.23 5.50
CA THR A 30 -6.00 -2.08 4.21
C THR A 30 -5.25 -2.79 3.10
N GLU A 31 -5.97 -3.33 2.12
CA GLU A 31 -5.38 -4.02 0.97
C GLU A 31 -5.60 -3.19 -0.28
N LEU A 32 -4.49 -2.81 -0.92
CA LEU A 32 -4.49 -1.99 -2.13
C LEU A 32 -3.76 -2.69 -3.26
N THR A 33 -4.43 -2.75 -4.39
CA THR A 33 -3.87 -3.28 -5.62
C THR A 33 -3.18 -2.17 -6.38
N ALA A 34 -1.88 -2.35 -6.66
CA ALA A 34 -1.09 -1.35 -7.36
C ALA A 34 -0.01 -1.97 -8.24
N ASN A 35 0.32 -1.32 -9.35
CA ASN A 35 1.49 -1.65 -10.16
C ASN A 35 2.65 -0.69 -9.89
N GLY A 36 3.25 -0.84 -8.71
CA GLY A 36 4.43 -0.10 -8.30
C GLY A 36 4.12 1.03 -7.31
N ILE A 37 5.19 1.68 -6.83
CA ILE A 37 5.09 2.53 -5.64
C ILE A 37 4.31 3.83 -5.86
N ASN A 38 4.40 4.42 -7.06
CA ASN A 38 3.68 5.66 -7.35
C ASN A 38 2.16 5.46 -7.34
N GLU A 39 1.68 4.32 -7.81
CA GLU A 39 0.25 4.00 -7.83
C GLU A 39 -0.24 3.69 -6.43
N LEU A 40 0.51 2.88 -5.68
CA LEU A 40 0.20 2.58 -4.29
C LEU A 40 0.17 3.85 -3.42
N GLU A 41 1.13 4.76 -3.62
CA GLU A 41 1.17 6.05 -2.91
C GLU A 41 -0.03 6.93 -3.25
N LYS A 42 -0.47 6.95 -4.52
CA LYS A 42 -1.69 7.67 -4.89
C LYS A 42 -2.94 7.08 -4.26
N LEU A 43 -3.09 5.75 -4.27
CA LEU A 43 -4.24 5.08 -3.66
C LEU A 43 -4.28 5.33 -2.15
N TRP A 44 -3.14 5.19 -1.48
CA TRP A 44 -3.01 5.53 -0.07
C TRP A 44 -3.35 7.00 0.20
N LEU A 45 -2.87 7.92 -0.64
CA LEU A 45 -3.18 9.35 -0.54
C LEU A 45 -4.66 9.69 -0.80
N SER A 46 -5.41 8.86 -1.51
CA SER A 46 -6.86 9.06 -1.61
C SER A 46 -7.58 8.56 -0.35
N LEU A 47 -7.06 7.50 0.27
CA LEU A 47 -7.71 6.78 1.35
C LEU A 47 -7.39 7.30 2.75
N TYR A 48 -6.18 7.81 3.02
CA TYR A 48 -5.83 8.29 4.37
C TYR A 48 -6.77 9.39 4.87
N LEU A 49 -7.31 10.20 3.94
CA LEU A 49 -8.29 11.24 4.23
C LEU A 49 -9.64 10.65 4.65
N GLU A 50 -10.03 9.52 4.05
CA GLU A 50 -11.27 8.79 4.40
C GLU A 50 -11.12 8.02 5.72
N PHE A 51 -9.91 7.56 6.04
CA PHE A 51 -9.60 6.87 7.30
C PHE A 51 -9.29 7.83 8.46
N GLU A 52 -9.38 9.14 8.25
CA GLU A 52 -9.03 10.17 9.24
C GLU A 52 -7.64 9.94 9.89
N CYS A 53 -6.70 9.36 9.14
CA CYS A 53 -5.37 9.03 9.62
C CYS A 53 -4.30 9.95 9.02
N GLU A 54 -3.08 9.94 9.55
CA GLU A 54 -1.99 10.71 8.96
C GLU A 54 -1.33 9.92 7.82
N PRO A 55 -0.84 10.58 6.76
CA PRO A 55 -0.17 9.90 5.66
C PRO A 55 1.14 9.20 6.09
N ASP A 56 1.66 9.55 7.25
CA ASP A 56 2.77 8.89 7.94
C ASP A 56 2.34 7.98 9.11
N SER A 57 1.06 7.61 9.21
CA SER A 57 0.55 6.58 10.13
C SER A 57 0.79 5.14 9.64
N VAL A 58 1.58 4.92 8.58
CA VAL A 58 1.86 3.55 8.08
C VAL A 58 2.88 2.84 8.96
N ASP A 59 2.56 1.62 9.38
CA ASP A 59 3.44 0.75 10.16
C ASP A 59 4.28 -0.14 9.26
N TYR A 60 3.62 -0.90 8.37
CA TYR A 60 4.29 -1.80 7.42
C TYR A 60 3.55 -1.88 6.09
N VAL A 61 4.26 -2.39 5.09
CA VAL A 61 3.69 -2.77 3.80
C VAL A 61 4.12 -4.19 3.51
N GLU A 62 3.18 -5.05 3.16
CA GLU A 62 3.44 -6.44 2.77
C GLU A 62 2.84 -6.70 1.38
N ARG A 63 3.49 -7.55 0.58
CA ARG A 63 2.93 -8.01 -0.70
C ARG A 63 2.19 -9.32 -0.46
N VAL A 64 0.86 -9.27 -0.50
CA VAL A 64 -0.02 -10.42 -0.23
C VAL A 64 -0.28 -11.27 -1.48
N GLY A 65 -0.26 -10.69 -2.68
CA GLY A 65 -0.53 -11.46 -3.90
C GLY A 65 -0.32 -10.72 -5.21
N CYS A 66 -0.61 -11.41 -6.30
CA CYS A 66 -0.78 -10.83 -7.63
C CYS A 66 -2.28 -10.94 -7.97
N GLU A 67 -2.86 -10.00 -8.69
CA GLU A 67 -4.14 -10.32 -9.34
C GLU A 67 -3.87 -11.43 -10.37
N GLU A 68 -4.30 -12.65 -10.05
CA GLU A 68 -4.51 -13.71 -11.03
C GLU A 68 -5.79 -13.34 -11.77
N GLU A 69 -5.64 -12.89 -13.01
CA GLU A 69 -6.74 -12.91 -13.97
C GLU A 69 -7.02 -14.39 -14.27
N ASP A 70 -8.14 -14.90 -13.74
CA ASP A 70 -8.79 -16.14 -14.21
C ASP A 70 -9.38 -15.96 -15.61
#